data_AF-A0ABD5K7C8-F1
#
_entry.id   AF-A0ABD5K7C8-F1
#
_cell.length_a   1.000
_cell.length_b   1.000
_cell.length_c   1.000
_cell.angle_alpha   90.00
_cell.angle_beta   90.00
_cell.angle_gamma   90.00
#
_symmetry.space_group_name_H-M   'P 1'
#
loop_
_entity.id
_entity.type
_entity.pdbx_description
1 polymer ?
#
loop_
_entity_poly.entity_id
_entity_poly.type
_entity_poly.pdbx_seq_one_letter_code
_entity_poly.pdbx_strand_id
1 'polypeptide(L)' 'MAQHRLCTSCQVPLSSDDVGIYLKLISRSAQQFLCIDCIGVKLNCGREPIEKLIRYFRESGNCALFR' A
#
# COMPACT_ATOMS: atom_id res chain seq x y z
N MET A 1 8.65 4.72 -17.20
CA MET A 1 8.35 5.98 -16.49
C MET A 1 7.85 5.61 -15.09
N ALA A 2 8.70 5.65 -14.06
CA ALA A 2 8.23 5.44 -12.68
C ALA A 2 7.57 6.75 -12.23
N GLN A 3 6.24 6.82 -12.37
CA GLN A 3 5.44 7.93 -11.86
C GLN A 3 5.64 7.95 -10.35
N HIS A 4 6.38 8.93 -9.82
CA HIS A 4 6.57 9.10 -8.38
C HIS A 4 5.22 9.54 -7.78
N ARG A 5 4.43 8.58 -7.30
CA ARG A 5 3.20 8.89 -6.57
C ARG A 5 3.61 9.30 -5.16
N LEU A 6 3.08 10.41 -4.66
CA LEU A 6 3.32 10.85 -3.30
C LEU A 6 2.13 10.48 -2.42
N CYS A 7 2.39 10.22 -1.14
CA CYS A 7 1.35 10.00 -0.15
C CYS A 7 0.49 11.25 -0.02
N THR A 8 -0.83 11.10 -0.14
CA THR A 8 -1.76 12.23 -0.05
C THR A 8 -1.73 12.90 1.34
N SER A 9 -1.34 12.16 2.39
CA SER A 9 -1.33 12.66 3.77
C SER A 9 0.01 13.24 4.21
N CYS A 10 1.14 12.59 3.92
CA CYS A 10 2.46 13.00 4.41
C CYS A 10 3.45 13.36 3.30
N GLN A 11 3.02 13.32 2.03
CA GLN A 11 3.82 13.71 0.86
C GLN A 11 5.12 12.91 0.66
N VAL A 12 5.26 11.75 1.33
CA VAL A 12 6.40 10.84 1.09
C VAL A 12 6.25 10.09 -0.24
N PRO A 13 7.36 9.73 -0.91
CA PRO A 13 7.31 8.89 -2.09
C PRO A 13 6.69 7.52 -1.79
N LEU A 14 5.73 7.12 -2.62
CA LEU A 14 5.07 5.83 -2.53
C LEU A 14 5.80 4.81 -3.41
N SER A 15 6.02 3.64 -2.84
CA SER A 15 6.49 2.47 -3.56
C SER A 15 5.30 1.72 -4.18
N SER A 16 5.59 0.78 -5.07
CA SER A 16 4.57 -0.09 -5.67
C SER A 16 3.78 -0.86 -4.61
N ASP A 17 4.41 -1.25 -3.51
CA ASP A 17 3.75 -1.96 -2.41
C ASP A 17 2.72 -1.07 -1.68
N ASP A 18 3.03 0.22 -1.47
CA ASP A 18 2.09 1.16 -0.85
C ASP A 18 0.81 1.29 -1.68
N VAL A 19 0.98 1.44 -2.99
CA VAL A 19 -0.14 1.53 -3.94
C VAL A 19 -0.91 0.21 -3.98
N GLY A 20 -0.21 -0.92 -4.10
CA GLY A 20 -0.81 -2.26 -4.17
C GLY A 20 -1.62 -2.59 -2.92
N ILE A 21 -1.10 -2.28 -1.73
CA ILE A 21 -1.79 -2.59 -0.48
C ILE A 21 -2.98 -1.65 -0.24
N TYR A 22 -2.86 -0.37 -0.63
CA TYR A 22 -3.99 0.56 -0.59
C TYR A 22 -5.13 0.08 -1.50
N LEU A 23 -4.80 -0.34 -2.74
CA LEU A 23 -5.79 -0.87 -3.68
C LEU A 23 -6.46 -2.16 -3.17
N LYS A 24 -5.70 -2.99 -2.43
CA LYS A 24 -6.17 -4.26 -1.88
C LYS A 24 -7.04 -4.09 -0.64
N LEU A 25 -6.68 -3.17 0.27
CA LEU A 25 -7.33 -3.01 1.58
C LEU A 25 -8.41 -1.92 1.59
N ILE A 26 -8.24 -0.85 0.82
CA ILE A 26 -9.14 0.32 0.85
C ILE A 26 -10.07 0.33 -0.36
N SER A 27 -9.52 0.41 -1.58
CA SER A 27 -10.34 0.45 -2.80
C SER A 27 -9.55 0.15 -4.06
N ARG A 28 -10.04 -0.79 -4.87
CA ARG A 28 -9.45 -1.20 -6.16
C ARG A 28 -9.47 -0.11 -7.24
N SER A 29 -10.28 0.93 -7.07
CA SER A 29 -10.45 2.04 -8.04
C SER A 29 -9.92 3.37 -7.51
N ALA A 30 -9.13 3.35 -6.44
CA ALA A 30 -8.56 4.57 -5.87
C ALA A 30 -7.64 5.29 -6.86
N GLN A 31 -7.78 6.62 -6.92
CA GLN A 31 -6.90 7.51 -7.71
C GLN A 31 -5.83 8.18 -6.84
N GLN A 32 -6.04 8.19 -5.53
CA GLN A 32 -5.15 8.74 -4.50
C GLN A 32 -4.74 7.63 -3.54
N PHE A 33 -3.51 7.71 -3.06
CA PHE A 33 -2.89 6.65 -2.28
C PHE A 33 -2.26 7.23 -1.00
N LEU A 34 -2.10 6.34 -0.02
CA LEU A 34 -1.44 6.62 1.25
C LEU A 34 -0.27 5.63 1.41
N CYS A 35 0.79 6.04 2.10
CA CYS A 35 1.85 5.12 2.48
C CYS A 35 1.37 4.16 3.56
N ILE A 36 2.06 3.04 3.74
CA ILE A 36 1.73 2.03 4.76
C ILE A 36 1.61 2.59 6.17
N ASP A 37 2.41 3.60 6.56
CA ASP A 37 2.29 4.23 7.87
C ASP A 37 0.96 4.98 8.01
N CYS A 38 0.60 5.80 7.03
CA CYS A 38 -0.67 6.53 7.01
C CYS A 38 -1.88 5.59 6.93
N ILE A 39 -1.77 4.47 6.19
CA ILE A 39 -2.80 3.43 6.18
C ILE A 39 -2.91 2.79 7.57
N GLY A 40 -1.79 2.48 8.21
CA GLY A 40 -1.74 1.88 9.54
C GLY A 40 -2.39 2.76 10.61
N VAL A 41 -2.17 4.07 10.54
CA VAL A 41 -2.86 5.06 11.40
C VAL A 41 -4.36 5.10 11.09
N LYS A 42 -4.73 5.16 9.81
CA LYS A 42 -6.14 5.20 9.36
C LYS A 42 -6.94 3.95 9.77
N LEU A 43 -6.31 2.78 9.71
CA LEU A 43 -6.90 1.49 10.09
C LEU A 43 -6.70 1.16 11.57
N ASN A 44 -6.04 2.03 12.34
CA ASN A 44 -5.74 1.85 13.76
C ASN A 44 -5.01 0.53 14.09
N CYS A 45 -4.20 0.02 13.16
CA CYS A 45 -3.44 -1.23 13.32
C CYS A 45 -1.92 -1.03 13.30
N GLY A 46 -1.45 0.15 12.87
CA GLY A 46 -0.03 0.45 12.71
C GLY A 46 0.58 -0.18 11.45
N ARG A 47 1.91 -0.06 11.32
CA ARG A 47 2.67 -0.44 10.12
C ARG A 47 2.87 -1.96 10.00
N GLU A 48 3.22 -2.60 11.11
CA GLU A 48 3.64 -4.00 11.15
C GLU A 48 2.65 -5.02 10.54
N PRO A 49 1.33 -4.97 10.84
CA PRO A 49 0.37 -5.90 10.21
C PRO A 49 0.22 -5.68 8.70
N ILE A 50 0.41 -4.44 8.21
CA ILE A 50 0.36 -4.13 6.78
C ILE A 50 1.58 -4.71 6.07
N GLU A 51 2.77 -4.58 6.66
CA GLU A 51 3.99 -5.20 6.13
C GLU A 51 3.90 -6.73 6.07
N LYS A 52 3.32 -7.36 7.11
CA LYS A 52 3.04 -8.80 7.12
C LYS A 52 2.11 -9.21 5.99
N LEU A 53 1.07 -8.43 5.70
CA LEU A 53 0.16 -8.68 4.58
C LEU A 53 0.84 -8.54 3.21
N ILE A 54 1.65 -7.49 3.03
CA ILE A 54 2.43 -7.31 1.79
C ILE A 54 3.33 -8.52 1.56
N ARG A 55 4.07 -8.94 2.59
CA ARG A 55 4.93 -10.12 2.52
C ARG A 55 4.13 -11.37 2.18
N TYR A 56 3.01 -11.61 2.86
CA TYR A 56 2.12 -12.72 2.59
C TYR A 56 1.63 -12.74 1.13
N PHE A 57 1.24 -11.60 0.56
CA PHE A 57 0.78 -11.53 -0.82
C PHE A 57 1.90 -11.75 -1.85
N ARG A 58 3.12 -11.28 -1.57
CA ARG A 58 4.31 -11.57 -2.39
C ARG A 58 4.67 -13.04 -2.35
N GLU A 59 4.75 -13.63 -1.15
CA GLU A 59 5.09 -15.05 -0.96
C GLU A 59 4.03 -15.98 -1.54
N SER A 60 2.75 -15.59 -1.49
CA SER A 60 1.66 -16.37 -2.08
C SER A 60 1.72 -16.42 -3.62
N GLY A 61 2.42 -15.50 -4.28
CA GLY A 61 2.61 -15.46 -5.74
C GLY A 61 1.35 -15.27 -6.60
N ASN A 62 0.15 -15.32 -6.01
CA ASN A 62 -1.13 -15.28 -6.71
C ASN A 62 -1.75 -13.88 -6.81
N CYS A 63 -1.15 -12.87 -6.17
CA CYS A 63 -1.68 -11.51 -6.18
C CYS A 63 -1.07 -10.71 -7.32
N ALA A 64 -1.84 -10.44 -8.38
CA ALA A 64 -1.40 -9.66 -9.53
C ALA A 64 -0.93 -8.21 -9.19
N LEU A 65 -1.28 -7.71 -7.99
CA LEU A 65 -0.83 -6.41 -7.49
C LEU A 65 0.59 -6.43 -6.89
N PHE A 66 1.11 -7.62 -6.56
CA PHE A 66 2.40 -7.83 -5.88
C PHE A 66 3.28 -8.84 -6.63
N ARG A 67 3.08 -9.00 -7.94
CA ARG A 67 3.92 -9.82 -8.82
C ARG A 67 5.17 -9.05 -9.25
#